data_AF-A0A950SLL5-F1
#
_entry.id   AF-A0A950SLL5-F1
#
_cell.length_a   1.000
_cell.length_b   1.000
_cell.length_c   1.000
_cell.angle_alpha   90.00
_cell.angle_beta   90.00
_cell.angle_gamma   90.00
#
_symmetry.space_group_name_H-M   'P 1'
#
loop_
_entity.id
_entity.type
_entity.pdbx_description
1 polymer ?
#
loop_
_entity_poly.entity_id
_entity_poly.type
_entity_poly.pdbx_seq_one_letter_code
_entity_poly.pdbx_strand_id
1 'polypeptide(L)'
;DVEGTGPPDRNDEYLFYQLLLASWPAELTGVESPDAEMLRTFCGRVEGAMIKSVREAKLRSTWDSPNAAYEDAILGFVREALDVSRPNAFLSAFLAFEEHVARLGIRNSLVQTALKLTLPGVPDIYQGAELWDLSLVDPDNRRPVDYPGRAELLCQVAASLEQNRQAGMLDMIQDWRDGRVKLAIIAALLGYRRARPELFARGGYEPLVATGPRADQICAFVRRHEEDMVVVTAMRFPMRCEENCDWTGTEIPWPRAAAGQAHWQDILCGGNLEIRGEAVGVKAILGKMPVAVFTPDSGNFT
;
A
#
# COMPACT_ATOMS: atom_id res chain seq x y z
N ASP A 1 -27.46 -26.57 -9.12
CA ASP A 1 -27.50 -27.77 -9.96
C ASP A 1 -27.27 -28.98 -9.06
N VAL A 2 -28.08 -30.05 -9.20
CA VAL A 2 -28.01 -31.25 -8.34
C VAL A 2 -26.75 -32.08 -8.65
N GLU A 3 -26.20 -31.93 -9.85
CA GLU A 3 -25.00 -32.63 -10.31
C GLU A 3 -23.69 -31.86 -10.07
N GLY A 4 -23.76 -30.63 -9.54
CA GLY A 4 -22.56 -29.81 -9.26
C GLY A 4 -21.86 -29.24 -10.51
N THR A 5 -22.43 -29.44 -11.70
CA THR A 5 -21.92 -28.98 -13.01
C THR A 5 -22.34 -27.57 -13.39
N GLY A 6 -23.22 -26.95 -12.60
CA GLY A 6 -23.66 -25.57 -12.80
C GLY A 6 -22.57 -24.55 -12.48
N PRO A 7 -22.76 -23.27 -12.84
CA PRO A 7 -21.84 -22.21 -12.46
C PRO A 7 -21.65 -22.18 -10.92
N PRO A 8 -20.50 -21.66 -10.44
CA PRO A 8 -20.26 -21.45 -9.02
C PRO A 8 -21.45 -20.82 -8.30
N ASP A 9 -21.60 -21.13 -7.01
CA ASP A 9 -22.53 -20.38 -6.16
C ASP A 9 -22.17 -18.88 -6.23
N ARG A 10 -23.18 -18.01 -6.29
CA ARG A 10 -22.97 -16.56 -6.44
C ARG A 10 -22.08 -15.96 -5.35
N ASN A 11 -22.09 -16.53 -4.15
CA ASN A 11 -21.22 -16.07 -3.09
C ASN A 11 -19.75 -16.44 -3.34
N ASP A 12 -19.48 -17.61 -3.89
CA ASP A 12 -18.14 -18.06 -4.27
C ASP A 12 -17.62 -17.31 -5.51
N GLU A 13 -18.51 -17.01 -6.48
CA GLU A 13 -18.22 -16.14 -7.62
C GLU A 13 -17.82 -14.73 -7.16
N TYR A 14 -18.55 -14.16 -6.20
CA TYR A 14 -18.25 -12.84 -5.66
C TYR A 14 -16.92 -12.81 -4.88
N LEU A 15 -16.61 -13.89 -4.15
CA LEU A 15 -15.31 -14.07 -3.51
C LEU A 15 -14.18 -14.13 -4.54
N PHE A 16 -14.37 -14.90 -5.63
CA PHE A 16 -13.40 -14.98 -6.71
C PHE A 16 -13.04 -13.59 -7.26
N TYR A 17 -14.03 -12.74 -7.56
CA TYR A 17 -13.76 -11.40 -8.06
C TYR A 17 -12.96 -10.54 -7.08
N GLN A 18 -13.25 -10.63 -5.77
CA GLN A 18 -12.48 -9.90 -4.76
C GLN A 18 -11.04 -10.41 -4.64
N LEU A 19 -10.84 -11.75 -4.63
CA LEU A 19 -9.51 -12.34 -4.57
C LEU A 19 -8.70 -12.00 -5.82
N LEU A 20 -9.33 -12.06 -6.99
CA LEU A 20 -8.69 -11.74 -8.26
C LEU A 20 -8.19 -10.29 -8.26
N LEU A 21 -9.04 -9.35 -7.85
CA LEU A 21 -8.71 -7.92 -7.79
C LEU A 21 -7.62 -7.63 -6.74
N ALA A 22 -7.69 -8.28 -5.58
CA ALA A 22 -6.78 -8.03 -4.47
C ALA A 22 -5.40 -8.68 -4.62
N SER A 23 -5.29 -9.75 -5.43
CA SER A 23 -4.06 -10.51 -5.60
C SER A 23 -3.41 -10.38 -6.98
N TRP A 24 -4.00 -9.55 -7.86
CA TRP A 24 -3.48 -9.32 -9.20
C TRP A 24 -2.01 -8.86 -9.15
N PRO A 25 -1.07 -9.51 -9.86
CA PRO A 25 0.34 -9.16 -9.79
C PRO A 25 0.59 -7.72 -10.27
N ALA A 26 1.34 -6.93 -9.49
CA ALA A 26 1.63 -5.53 -9.81
C ALA A 26 2.37 -5.38 -11.15
N GLU A 27 3.17 -6.38 -11.53
CA GLU A 27 3.90 -6.44 -12.80
C GLU A 27 2.98 -6.66 -14.01
N LEU A 28 1.77 -7.16 -13.80
CA LEU A 28 0.75 -7.36 -14.84
C LEU A 28 -0.23 -6.18 -14.92
N THR A 29 -0.25 -5.27 -13.95
CA THR A 29 -1.17 -4.13 -13.94
C THR A 29 -0.88 -3.17 -15.10
N GLY A 30 -1.90 -2.84 -15.91
CA GLY A 30 -1.76 -1.95 -17.08
C GLY A 30 -0.99 -2.58 -18.25
N VAL A 31 -0.83 -3.91 -18.26
CA VAL A 31 -0.27 -4.66 -19.40
C VAL A 31 -1.43 -5.13 -20.28
N GLU A 32 -1.48 -4.68 -21.53
CA GLU A 32 -2.56 -5.03 -22.47
C GLU A 32 -2.58 -6.51 -22.86
N SER A 33 -1.40 -7.15 -22.92
CA SER A 33 -1.23 -8.55 -23.32
C SER A 33 -0.31 -9.24 -22.31
N PRO A 34 -0.85 -9.74 -21.19
CA PRO A 34 -0.05 -10.35 -20.13
C PRO A 34 0.64 -11.63 -20.63
N ASP A 35 1.85 -11.87 -20.13
CA ASP A 35 2.60 -13.09 -20.44
C ASP A 35 1.80 -14.33 -20.00
N ALA A 36 1.68 -15.30 -20.91
CA ALA A 36 0.84 -16.46 -20.69
C ALA A 36 1.38 -17.38 -19.58
N GLU A 37 2.69 -17.41 -19.34
CA GLU A 37 3.29 -18.21 -18.27
C GLU A 37 3.10 -17.57 -16.90
N MET A 38 3.30 -16.25 -16.79
CA MET A 38 2.99 -15.49 -15.58
C MET A 38 1.51 -15.63 -15.20
N LEU A 39 0.61 -15.52 -16.19
CA LEU A 39 -0.82 -15.64 -15.96
C LEU A 39 -1.23 -17.06 -15.55
N ARG A 40 -0.65 -18.11 -16.17
CA ARG A 40 -0.85 -19.50 -15.72
C ARG A 40 -0.39 -19.72 -14.29
N THR A 41 0.77 -19.18 -13.92
CA THR A 41 1.28 -19.26 -12.54
C THR A 41 0.34 -18.58 -11.56
N PHE A 42 -0.17 -17.40 -11.91
CA PHE A 42 -1.14 -16.68 -11.10
C PHE A 42 -2.48 -17.42 -11.00
N CYS A 43 -2.99 -17.96 -12.11
CA CYS A 43 -4.20 -18.78 -12.14
C CYS A 43 -4.12 -19.92 -11.12
N GLY A 44 -3.00 -20.66 -11.07
CA GLY A 44 -2.80 -21.73 -10.10
C GLY A 44 -2.86 -21.26 -8.63
N ARG A 45 -2.40 -20.03 -8.34
CA ARG A 45 -2.50 -19.44 -6.99
C ARG A 45 -3.96 -19.17 -6.61
N VAL A 46 -4.72 -18.59 -7.54
CA VAL A 46 -6.15 -18.29 -7.34
C VAL A 46 -6.97 -19.57 -7.21
N GLU A 47 -6.71 -20.59 -8.04
CA GLU A 47 -7.31 -21.92 -7.94
C GLU A 47 -7.11 -22.53 -6.55
N GLY A 48 -5.87 -22.53 -6.04
CA GLY A 48 -5.57 -23.05 -4.70
C GLY A 48 -6.32 -22.31 -3.59
N ALA A 49 -6.39 -20.99 -3.67
CA ALA A 49 -7.12 -20.18 -2.69
C ALA A 49 -8.64 -20.40 -2.77
N MET A 50 -9.20 -20.57 -3.96
CA MET A 50 -10.62 -20.85 -4.15
C MET A 50 -11.01 -22.22 -3.57
N ILE A 51 -10.24 -23.28 -3.87
CA ILE A 51 -10.49 -24.61 -3.31
C ILE A 51 -10.41 -24.59 -1.79
N LYS A 52 -9.38 -23.93 -1.23
CA LYS A 52 -9.26 -23.76 0.22
C LYS A 52 -10.48 -23.04 0.79
N SER A 53 -10.89 -21.93 0.19
CA SER A 53 -12.03 -21.13 0.68
C SER A 53 -13.33 -21.91 0.66
N VAL A 54 -13.63 -22.64 -0.43
CA VAL A 54 -14.84 -23.47 -0.55
C VAL A 54 -14.85 -24.60 0.50
N ARG A 55 -13.71 -25.24 0.75
CA ARG A 55 -13.59 -26.30 1.77
C ARG A 55 -13.68 -25.77 3.20
N GLU A 56 -13.14 -24.58 3.48
CA GLU A 56 -13.25 -23.93 4.80
C GLU A 56 -14.68 -23.47 5.10
N ALA A 57 -15.42 -23.02 4.08
CA ALA A 57 -16.82 -22.61 4.21
C ALA A 57 -17.75 -23.79 4.55
N LYS A 58 -17.40 -25.02 4.16
CA LYS A 58 -18.15 -26.26 4.46
C LYS A 58 -19.59 -26.29 3.94
N LEU A 59 -19.92 -25.48 2.95
CA LEU A 59 -21.27 -25.39 2.36
C LEU A 59 -21.45 -26.34 1.16
N ARG A 60 -20.44 -26.43 0.29
CA ARG A 60 -20.50 -27.17 -0.98
C ARG A 60 -19.42 -28.24 -1.10
N SER A 61 -18.29 -28.06 -0.41
CA SER A 61 -17.20 -29.03 -0.26
C SER A 61 -16.60 -28.92 1.14
N THR A 62 -15.89 -29.94 1.59
CA THR A 62 -15.19 -29.97 2.89
C THR A 62 -13.83 -30.66 2.74
N TRP A 63 -12.97 -30.53 3.76
CA TRP A 63 -11.71 -31.27 3.79
C TRP A 63 -11.89 -32.78 3.93
N ASP A 64 -12.86 -33.24 4.73
CA ASP A 64 -13.07 -34.67 5.00
C ASP A 64 -13.87 -35.38 3.89
N SER A 65 -14.73 -34.65 3.18
CA SER A 65 -15.52 -35.16 2.07
C SER A 65 -15.57 -34.13 0.93
N PRO A 66 -14.53 -34.08 0.08
CA PRO A 66 -14.49 -33.17 -1.06
C PRO A 66 -15.59 -33.46 -2.10
N ASN A 67 -16.23 -32.40 -2.57
CA ASN A 67 -17.18 -32.47 -3.70
C ASN A 67 -16.44 -32.18 -5.00
N ALA A 68 -15.91 -33.22 -5.64
CA ALA A 68 -15.09 -33.11 -6.83
C ALA A 68 -15.78 -32.35 -7.98
N ALA A 69 -17.06 -32.62 -8.23
CA ALA A 69 -17.80 -31.96 -9.32
C ALA A 69 -17.89 -30.44 -9.12
N TYR A 70 -18.19 -29.99 -7.89
CA TYR A 70 -18.26 -28.56 -7.58
C TYR A 70 -16.88 -27.90 -7.59
N GLU A 71 -15.85 -28.59 -7.08
CA GLU A 71 -14.47 -28.10 -7.13
C GLU A 71 -13.98 -27.94 -8.57
N ASP A 72 -14.26 -28.92 -9.44
CA ASP A 72 -13.91 -28.85 -10.86
C ASP A 72 -14.64 -27.70 -11.57
N ALA A 73 -15.90 -27.43 -11.23
CA ALA A 73 -16.66 -26.29 -11.77
C ALA A 73 -16.02 -24.93 -11.36
N ILE A 74 -15.57 -24.80 -10.10
CA ILE A 74 -14.86 -23.61 -9.62
C ILE A 74 -13.52 -23.43 -10.36
N LEU A 75 -12.74 -24.51 -10.50
CA LEU A 75 -11.46 -24.47 -11.20
C LEU A 75 -11.64 -24.12 -12.69
N GLY A 76 -12.63 -24.72 -13.35
CA GLY A 76 -13.00 -24.40 -14.72
C GLY A 76 -13.35 -22.92 -14.89
N PHE A 77 -14.15 -22.36 -13.99
CA PHE A 77 -14.51 -20.95 -13.99
C PHE A 77 -13.29 -20.02 -13.85
N VAL A 78 -12.36 -20.31 -12.93
CA VAL A 78 -11.12 -19.54 -12.77
C VAL A 78 -10.26 -19.58 -14.04
N ARG A 79 -10.08 -20.76 -14.64
CA ARG A 79 -9.31 -20.93 -15.87
C ARG A 79 -9.93 -20.17 -17.03
N GLU A 80 -11.25 -20.27 -17.21
CA GLU A 80 -11.96 -19.59 -18.28
C GLU A 80 -11.90 -18.07 -18.15
N ALA A 81 -11.95 -17.54 -16.92
CA ALA A 81 -11.83 -16.11 -16.63
C ALA A 81 -10.44 -15.56 -16.99
N LEU A 82 -9.39 -16.36 -16.85
CA LEU A 82 -7.99 -15.99 -17.10
C LEU A 82 -7.42 -16.52 -18.42
N ASP A 83 -8.27 -17.07 -19.29
CA ASP A 83 -7.85 -17.62 -20.57
C ASP A 83 -7.51 -16.51 -21.57
N VAL A 84 -6.24 -16.50 -22.00
CA VAL A 84 -5.70 -15.57 -23.02
C VAL A 84 -5.51 -16.24 -24.39
N SER A 85 -5.83 -17.54 -24.53
CA SER A 85 -5.74 -18.25 -25.81
C SER A 85 -6.89 -17.90 -26.77
N ARG A 86 -7.91 -17.20 -26.28
CA ARG A 86 -9.10 -16.76 -27.01
C ARG A 86 -9.47 -15.31 -26.66
N PRO A 87 -10.29 -14.63 -27.48
CA PRO A 87 -10.90 -13.36 -27.08
C PRO A 87 -11.69 -13.53 -25.78
N ASN A 88 -11.35 -12.72 -24.77
CA ASN A 88 -11.91 -12.81 -23.44
C ASN A 88 -12.41 -11.43 -22.98
N ALA A 89 -13.70 -11.17 -23.20
CA ALA A 89 -14.32 -9.88 -22.88
C ALA A 89 -14.31 -9.56 -21.39
N PHE A 90 -14.40 -10.59 -20.53
CA PHE A 90 -14.28 -10.42 -19.08
C PHE A 90 -12.88 -9.91 -18.73
N LEU A 91 -11.83 -10.59 -19.19
CA LEU A 91 -10.45 -10.21 -18.86
C LEU A 91 -10.12 -8.81 -19.37
N SER A 92 -10.54 -8.45 -20.59
CA SER A 92 -10.35 -7.09 -21.12
C SER A 92 -11.02 -6.02 -20.26
N ALA A 93 -12.26 -6.24 -19.80
CA ALA A 93 -12.95 -5.31 -18.90
C ALA A 93 -12.30 -5.28 -17.50
N PHE A 94 -11.87 -6.43 -17.01
CA PHE A 94 -11.21 -6.59 -15.72
C PHE A 94 -9.89 -5.83 -15.67
N LEU A 95 -9.02 -5.94 -16.68
CA LEU A 95 -7.70 -5.28 -16.67
C LEU A 95 -7.79 -3.76 -16.54
N ALA A 96 -8.75 -3.13 -17.23
CA ALA A 96 -8.97 -1.68 -17.13
C ALA A 96 -9.46 -1.27 -15.73
N PHE A 97 -10.32 -2.08 -15.11
CA PHE A 97 -10.83 -1.83 -13.77
C PHE A 97 -9.77 -2.10 -12.68
N GLU A 98 -9.00 -3.19 -12.83
CA GLU A 98 -7.92 -3.56 -11.93
C GLU A 98 -6.86 -2.47 -11.87
N GLU A 99 -6.43 -1.91 -13.02
CA GLU A 99 -5.42 -0.85 -13.02
C GLU A 99 -5.87 0.38 -12.23
N HIS A 100 -7.14 0.76 -12.35
CA HIS A 100 -7.72 1.85 -11.58
C HIS A 100 -7.69 1.55 -10.08
N VAL A 101 -8.14 0.36 -9.69
CA VAL A 101 -8.18 -0.07 -8.27
C VAL A 101 -6.78 -0.19 -7.69
N ALA A 102 -5.82 -0.71 -8.44
CA ALA A 102 -4.43 -0.85 -8.02
C ALA A 102 -3.83 0.50 -7.64
N ARG A 103 -3.99 1.54 -8.47
CA ARG A 103 -3.48 2.90 -8.17
C ARG A 103 -4.01 3.45 -6.84
N LEU A 104 -5.26 3.15 -6.49
CA LEU A 104 -5.86 3.50 -5.20
C LEU A 104 -5.33 2.64 -4.06
N GLY A 105 -5.15 1.34 -4.29
CA GLY A 105 -4.56 0.39 -3.36
C GLY A 105 -3.14 0.77 -2.95
N ILE A 106 -2.31 1.21 -3.90
CA ILE A 106 -0.95 1.70 -3.65
C ILE A 106 -0.96 2.88 -2.68
N ARG A 107 -1.83 3.87 -2.88
CA ARG A 107 -1.95 5.02 -1.97
C ARG A 107 -2.29 4.57 -0.54
N ASN A 108 -3.25 3.65 -0.40
CA ASN A 108 -3.60 3.09 0.90
C ASN A 108 -2.45 2.29 1.53
N SER A 109 -1.70 1.51 0.73
CA SER A 109 -0.57 0.73 1.22
C SER A 109 0.58 1.61 1.71
N LEU A 110 0.88 2.72 1.01
CA LEU A 110 1.91 3.68 1.46
C LEU A 110 1.49 4.36 2.77
N VAL A 111 0.22 4.77 2.87
CA VAL A 111 -0.36 5.32 4.10
C VAL A 111 -0.26 4.32 5.25
N GLN A 112 -0.74 3.08 5.07
CA GLN A 112 -0.65 2.05 6.11
C GLN A 112 0.79 1.77 6.52
N THR A 113 1.72 1.75 5.57
CA THR A 113 3.15 1.51 5.84
C THR A 113 3.73 2.61 6.72
N ALA A 114 3.52 3.87 6.36
CA ALA A 114 4.00 5.01 7.15
C ALA A 114 3.33 5.07 8.53
N LEU A 115 2.01 4.84 8.61
CA LEU A 115 1.29 4.79 9.89
C LEU A 115 1.82 3.68 10.79
N LYS A 116 1.95 2.45 10.27
CA LYS A 116 2.52 1.31 11.01
C LYS A 116 3.88 1.65 11.61
N LEU A 117 4.72 2.36 10.86
CA LEU A 117 6.07 2.74 11.26
C LEU A 117 6.13 3.96 12.18
N THR A 118 5.08 4.74 12.33
CA THR A 118 5.11 5.99 13.10
C THR A 118 4.22 5.99 14.33
N LEU A 119 3.17 5.16 14.35
CA LEU A 119 2.29 4.96 15.50
C LEU A 119 3.05 4.40 16.73
N PRO A 120 2.52 4.58 17.95
CA PRO A 120 3.05 3.95 19.16
C PRO A 120 3.07 2.42 19.04
N GLY A 121 4.12 1.80 19.57
CA GLY A 121 4.35 0.35 19.50
C GLY A 121 5.57 -0.03 18.67
N VAL A 122 5.77 -1.35 18.53
CA VAL A 122 6.86 -1.94 17.75
C VAL A 122 6.30 -2.39 16.40
N PRO A 123 6.70 -1.77 15.28
CA PRO A 123 6.22 -2.18 13.96
C PRO A 123 6.81 -3.54 13.58
N ASP A 124 5.97 -4.39 13.02
CA ASP A 124 6.37 -5.66 12.42
C ASP A 124 6.20 -5.63 10.90
N ILE A 125 7.10 -6.32 10.19
CA ILE A 125 7.06 -6.47 8.73
C ILE A 125 7.25 -7.94 8.42
N TYR A 126 6.19 -8.58 7.92
CA TYR A 126 6.27 -9.96 7.45
C TYR A 126 7.31 -10.09 6.33
N GLN A 127 7.98 -11.24 6.26
CA GLN A 127 9.03 -11.49 5.28
C GLN A 127 8.54 -11.23 3.84
N GLY A 128 9.27 -10.42 3.08
CA GLY A 128 8.93 -10.08 1.70
C GLY A 128 7.94 -8.91 1.55
N ALA A 129 7.29 -8.47 2.62
CA ALA A 129 6.29 -7.41 2.63
C ALA A 129 6.87 -5.98 2.69
N GLU A 130 8.18 -5.83 2.52
CA GLU A 130 8.84 -4.56 2.22
C GLU A 130 8.54 -4.05 0.79
N LEU A 131 8.12 -4.95 -0.11
CA LEU A 131 7.54 -4.64 -1.42
C LEU A 131 6.01 -4.90 -1.40
N TRP A 132 5.37 -5.03 -2.57
CA TRP A 132 3.97 -5.44 -2.65
C TRP A 132 3.82 -6.91 -2.31
N ASP A 133 3.21 -7.20 -1.16
CA ASP A 133 2.83 -8.55 -0.79
C ASP A 133 1.34 -8.75 -1.10
N LEU A 134 1.08 -9.31 -2.28
CA LEU A 134 -0.24 -9.64 -2.80
C LEU A 134 -0.50 -11.15 -2.69
N SER A 135 -0.04 -11.74 -1.58
CA SER A 135 -0.24 -13.16 -1.29
C SER A 135 -1.68 -13.46 -0.87
N LEU A 136 -2.15 -14.63 -1.26
CA LEU A 136 -3.38 -15.23 -0.80
C LEU A 136 -3.15 -15.99 0.51
N VAL A 137 -4.19 -16.68 0.97
CA VAL A 137 -4.11 -17.54 2.16
C VAL A 137 -3.03 -18.63 2.02
N ASP A 138 -2.51 -19.08 3.15
CA ASP A 138 -1.63 -20.24 3.26
C ASP A 138 -2.05 -21.41 2.34
N PRO A 139 -1.13 -22.04 1.60
CA PRO A 139 0.32 -21.83 1.63
C PRO A 139 0.86 -20.70 0.74
N ASP A 140 0.02 -19.92 0.05
CA ASP A 140 0.49 -18.89 -0.91
C ASP A 140 1.32 -17.78 -0.24
N ASN A 141 1.00 -17.44 1.01
CA ASN A 141 1.78 -16.49 1.82
C ASN A 141 3.09 -17.07 2.38
N ARG A 142 3.43 -18.33 2.08
CA ARG A 142 4.70 -18.98 2.46
C ARG A 142 5.65 -19.19 1.27
N ARG A 143 5.36 -18.58 0.11
CA ARG A 143 6.27 -18.61 -1.05
C ARG A 143 7.65 -18.06 -0.68
N PRO A 144 8.73 -18.56 -1.33
CA PRO A 144 10.09 -18.11 -1.02
C PRO A 144 10.26 -16.63 -1.31
N VAL A 145 11.06 -15.96 -0.47
CA VAL A 145 11.41 -14.55 -0.62
C VAL A 145 12.76 -14.42 -1.33
N ASP A 146 12.79 -13.64 -2.41
CA ASP A 146 14.04 -13.26 -3.10
C ASP A 146 14.74 -12.13 -2.34
N TYR A 147 15.54 -12.50 -1.33
CA TYR A 147 16.34 -11.56 -0.55
C TYR A 147 17.50 -10.91 -1.34
N PRO A 148 18.25 -11.63 -2.20
CA PRO A 148 19.27 -10.99 -3.04
C PRO A 148 18.73 -9.85 -3.89
N GLY A 149 17.61 -10.06 -4.60
CA GLY A 149 17.00 -9.00 -5.41
C GLY A 149 16.52 -7.81 -4.58
N ARG A 150 15.97 -8.06 -3.39
CA ARG A 150 15.54 -7.00 -2.45
C ARG A 150 16.71 -6.20 -1.89
N ALA A 151 17.84 -6.84 -1.60
CA ALA A 151 19.05 -6.17 -1.15
C ALA A 151 19.60 -5.24 -2.25
N GLU A 152 19.58 -5.69 -3.50
CA GLU A 152 19.97 -4.87 -4.65
C GLU A 152 19.02 -3.67 -4.82
N LEU A 153 17.71 -3.90 -4.79
CA LEU A 153 16.71 -2.82 -4.84
C LEU A 153 16.90 -1.81 -3.72
N LEU A 154 17.22 -2.25 -2.50
CA LEU A 154 17.50 -1.33 -1.39
C LEU A 154 18.73 -0.45 -1.65
N CYS A 155 19.80 -1.01 -2.21
CA CYS A 155 20.98 -0.25 -2.62
C CYS A 155 20.64 0.78 -3.71
N GLN A 156 19.84 0.39 -4.71
CA GLN A 156 19.39 1.30 -5.78
C GLN A 156 18.52 2.44 -5.22
N VAL A 157 17.60 2.11 -4.30
CA VAL A 157 16.78 3.10 -3.59
C VAL A 157 17.66 4.07 -2.82
N ALA A 158 18.61 3.58 -2.02
CA ALA A 158 19.50 4.42 -1.24
C ALA A 158 20.30 5.39 -2.14
N ALA A 159 20.91 4.89 -3.21
CA ALA A 159 21.68 5.70 -4.16
C ALA A 159 20.80 6.78 -4.83
N SER A 160 19.58 6.44 -5.24
CA SER A 160 18.64 7.39 -5.84
C SER A 160 18.25 8.50 -4.86
N LEU A 161 17.94 8.15 -3.61
CA LEU A 161 17.55 9.14 -2.59
C LEU A 161 18.72 10.01 -2.12
N GLU A 162 19.95 9.49 -2.12
CA GLU A 162 21.16 10.27 -1.82
C GLU A 162 21.45 11.29 -2.92
N GLN A 163 21.29 10.92 -4.19
CA GLN A 163 21.50 11.83 -5.31
C GLN A 163 20.47 12.96 -5.32
N ASN A 164 19.18 12.63 -5.22
CA ASN A 164 18.09 13.60 -5.12
C ASN A 164 16.85 12.92 -4.56
N ARG A 165 16.62 13.04 -3.25
CA ARG A 165 15.49 12.43 -2.54
C ARG A 165 14.12 12.78 -3.12
N GLN A 166 13.91 14.05 -3.49
CA GLN A 166 12.62 14.48 -4.00
C GLN A 166 12.35 13.86 -5.37
N ALA A 167 13.32 13.93 -6.28
CA ALA A 167 13.19 13.34 -7.62
C ALA A 167 13.08 11.81 -7.52
N GLY A 168 13.97 11.16 -6.75
CA GLY A 168 13.96 9.71 -6.59
C GLY A 168 12.64 9.16 -6.04
N MET A 169 12.04 9.83 -5.03
CA MET A 169 10.73 9.42 -4.52
C MET A 169 9.61 9.64 -5.56
N LEU A 170 9.66 10.72 -6.34
CA LEU A 170 8.69 11.01 -7.40
C LEU A 170 8.80 10.03 -8.57
N ASP A 171 10.00 9.57 -8.91
CA ASP A 171 10.22 8.55 -9.93
C ASP A 171 9.69 7.20 -9.44
N MET A 172 9.98 6.81 -8.19
CA MET A 172 9.50 5.54 -7.63
C MET A 172 7.97 5.48 -7.47
N ILE A 173 7.28 6.60 -7.24
CA ILE A 173 5.80 6.61 -7.22
C ILE A 173 5.20 6.56 -8.63
N GLN A 174 5.90 7.07 -9.65
CA GLN A 174 5.49 6.89 -11.05
C GLN A 174 5.67 5.42 -11.47
N ASP A 175 6.82 4.83 -11.13
CA ASP A 175 7.17 3.43 -11.38
C ASP A 175 6.77 2.50 -10.23
N TRP A 176 5.62 2.77 -9.61
CA TRP A 176 5.20 2.11 -8.36
C TRP A 176 5.18 0.58 -8.41
N ARG A 177 5.04 -0.04 -9.58
CA ARG A 177 4.85 -1.49 -9.77
C ARG A 177 5.97 -2.33 -9.16
N ASP A 178 7.20 -1.83 -9.15
CA ASP A 178 8.35 -2.55 -8.58
C ASP A 178 8.45 -2.47 -7.05
N GLY A 179 7.61 -1.65 -6.41
CA GLY A 179 7.53 -1.52 -4.95
C GLY A 179 8.64 -0.71 -4.29
N ARG A 180 9.58 -0.12 -5.06
CA ARG A 180 10.69 0.68 -4.53
C ARG A 180 10.21 1.84 -3.68
N VAL A 181 9.08 2.47 -4.02
CA VAL A 181 8.48 3.55 -3.22
C VAL A 181 8.13 3.09 -1.80
N LYS A 182 7.61 1.87 -1.63
CA LYS A 182 7.30 1.32 -0.30
C LYS A 182 8.57 0.97 0.46
N LEU A 183 9.55 0.37 -0.22
CA LEU A 183 10.86 0.07 0.35
C LEU A 183 11.58 1.34 0.83
N ALA A 184 11.52 2.42 0.05
CA ALA A 184 12.06 3.74 0.40
C ALA A 184 11.42 4.32 1.67
N ILE A 185 10.09 4.28 1.79
CA ILE A 185 9.38 4.72 3.01
C ILE A 185 9.81 3.88 4.22
N ILE A 186 9.89 2.56 4.06
CA ILE A 186 10.30 1.65 5.13
C ILE A 186 11.73 1.96 5.59
N ALA A 187 12.67 2.08 4.67
CA ALA A 187 14.06 2.37 4.97
C ALA A 187 14.23 3.73 5.67
N ALA A 188 13.58 4.78 5.15
CA ALA A 188 13.64 6.12 5.72
C ALA A 188 13.08 6.17 7.15
N LEU A 189 11.89 5.60 7.38
CA LEU A 189 11.24 5.65 8.68
C LEU A 189 11.88 4.70 9.71
N LEU A 190 12.32 3.50 9.31
CA LEU A 190 13.08 2.63 10.22
C LEU A 190 14.43 3.26 10.58
N GLY A 191 15.11 3.89 9.62
CA GLY A 191 16.33 4.66 9.85
C GLY A 191 16.10 5.79 10.86
N TYR A 192 15.03 6.57 10.67
CA TYR A 192 14.66 7.66 11.58
C TYR A 192 14.29 7.15 12.99
N ARG A 193 13.52 6.04 13.08
CA ARG A 193 13.22 5.38 14.36
C ARG A 193 14.47 4.93 15.09
N ARG A 194 15.42 4.32 14.37
CA ARG A 194 16.70 3.85 14.92
C ARG A 194 17.54 5.00 15.45
N ALA A 195 17.51 6.16 14.78
CA ALA A 195 18.24 7.35 15.21
C ALA A 195 17.60 8.05 16.43
N ARG A 196 16.29 7.86 16.67
CA ARG A 196 15.52 8.52 17.74
C ARG A 196 14.71 7.53 18.57
N PRO A 197 15.35 6.53 19.23
CA PRO A 197 14.62 5.45 19.90
C PRO A 197 13.67 5.94 20.99
N GLU A 198 14.05 6.96 21.77
CA GLU A 198 13.23 7.50 22.87
C GLU A 198 11.95 8.19 22.36
N LEU A 199 12.01 8.92 21.24
CA LEU A 199 10.83 9.51 20.59
C LEU A 199 9.79 8.44 20.27
N PHE A 200 10.22 7.27 19.78
CA PHE A 200 9.30 6.22 19.38
C PHE A 200 8.90 5.28 20.54
N ALA A 201 9.74 5.11 21.55
CA ALA A 201 9.47 4.28 22.72
C ALA A 201 8.61 5.00 23.76
N ARG A 202 8.85 6.30 24.00
CA ARG A 202 8.23 7.08 25.08
C ARG A 202 7.46 8.30 24.61
N GLY A 203 7.67 8.75 23.37
CA GLY A 203 7.00 9.94 22.87
C GLY A 203 5.49 9.77 22.79
N GLY A 204 4.78 10.83 23.17
CA GLY A 204 3.32 10.89 23.21
C GLY A 204 2.69 10.75 21.82
N TYR A 205 1.36 10.68 21.82
CA TYR A 205 0.54 10.72 20.61
C TYR A 205 -0.52 11.80 20.79
N GLU A 206 -0.45 12.84 19.97
CA GLU A 206 -1.40 13.96 20.00
C GLU A 206 -2.03 14.10 18.61
N PRO A 207 -3.37 13.95 18.48
CA PRO A 207 -4.04 14.10 17.20
C PRO A 207 -4.03 15.56 16.73
N LEU A 208 -3.78 15.77 15.44
CA LEU A 208 -3.90 17.07 14.78
C LEU A 208 -5.17 17.06 13.91
N VAL A 209 -6.24 17.68 14.40
CA VAL A 209 -7.54 17.67 13.73
C VAL A 209 -7.53 18.67 12.57
N ALA A 210 -7.59 18.16 11.34
CA ALA A 210 -7.73 19.00 10.16
C ALA A 210 -9.04 19.79 10.18
N THR A 211 -9.04 20.96 9.55
CA THR A 211 -10.22 21.81 9.36
C THR A 211 -10.41 22.11 7.88
N GLY A 212 -11.62 22.52 7.49
CA GLY A 212 -11.95 22.87 6.12
C GLY A 212 -12.67 21.78 5.32
N PRO A 213 -12.90 22.00 4.01
CA PRO A 213 -13.83 21.21 3.20
C PRO A 213 -13.52 19.70 3.09
N ARG A 214 -12.25 19.31 3.23
CA ARG A 214 -11.79 17.91 3.10
C ARG A 214 -11.14 17.37 4.38
N ALA A 215 -11.43 17.95 5.53
CA ALA A 215 -10.86 17.54 6.82
C ALA A 215 -11.09 16.04 7.13
N ASP A 216 -12.22 15.47 6.71
CA ASP A 216 -12.58 14.06 6.91
C ASP A 216 -11.71 13.07 6.11
N GLN A 217 -10.92 13.57 5.16
CA GLN A 217 -9.98 12.81 4.35
C GLN A 217 -8.55 12.84 4.90
N ILE A 218 -8.33 13.41 6.09
CA ILE A 218 -7.01 13.51 6.70
C ILE A 218 -6.97 12.80 8.06
N CYS A 219 -5.88 12.07 8.28
CA CYS A 219 -5.46 11.60 9.59
C CYS A 219 -4.08 12.20 9.87
N ALA A 220 -3.97 13.03 10.90
CA ALA A 220 -2.70 13.63 11.28
C ALA A 220 -2.48 13.57 12.79
N PHE A 221 -1.23 13.46 13.18
CA PHE A 221 -0.82 13.45 14.57
C PHE A 221 0.61 13.90 14.72
N VAL A 222 0.96 14.32 15.92
CA VAL A 222 2.34 14.58 16.32
C VAL A 222 2.74 13.58 17.41
N ARG A 223 3.99 13.13 17.33
CA ARG A 223 4.67 12.49 18.45
C ARG A 223 5.74 13.41 18.98
N ARG A 224 5.84 13.49 20.30
CA ARG A 224 6.78 14.37 21.00
C ARG A 224 7.42 13.66 22.18
N HIS A 225 8.72 13.81 22.32
CA HIS A 225 9.46 13.44 23.51
C HIS A 225 10.59 14.45 23.73
N GLU A 226 10.54 15.20 24.83
CA GLU A 226 11.49 16.30 25.08
C GLU A 226 11.51 17.29 23.91
N GLU A 227 12.67 17.48 23.27
CA GLU A 227 12.86 18.37 22.11
C GLU A 227 12.58 17.68 20.77
N ASP A 228 12.55 16.34 20.73
CA ASP A 228 12.28 15.57 19.52
C ASP A 228 10.79 15.56 19.20
N MET A 229 10.49 15.74 17.91
CA MET A 229 9.12 15.76 17.42
C MET A 229 9.03 15.21 16.01
N VAL A 230 7.95 14.48 15.72
CA VAL A 230 7.61 14.08 14.35
C VAL A 230 6.12 14.28 14.11
N VAL A 231 5.78 14.94 13.01
CA VAL A 231 4.41 15.16 12.54
C VAL A 231 4.13 14.22 11.37
N VAL A 232 3.08 13.45 11.46
CA VAL A 232 2.64 12.51 10.43
C VAL A 232 1.30 13.00 9.89
N THR A 233 1.19 13.13 8.58
CA THR A 233 -0.06 13.46 7.89
C THR A 233 -0.34 12.44 6.81
N ALA A 234 -1.50 11.78 6.88
CA ALA A 234 -1.91 10.73 5.96
C ALA A 234 -3.27 11.04 5.34
N MET A 235 -3.37 10.84 4.02
CA MET A 235 -4.61 10.88 3.27
C MET A 235 -5.46 9.64 3.56
N ARG A 236 -6.78 9.83 3.60
CA ARG A 236 -7.80 8.78 3.66
C ARG A 236 -8.70 8.88 2.43
N PHE A 237 -9.25 7.74 2.03
CA PHE A 237 -10.24 7.65 0.94
C PHE A 237 -9.71 8.20 -0.40
N PRO A 238 -8.62 7.65 -0.96
CA PRO A 238 -7.95 8.20 -2.14
C PRO A 238 -8.87 8.34 -3.37
N MET A 239 -9.92 7.53 -3.47
CA MET A 239 -10.96 7.61 -4.51
C MET A 239 -11.66 8.98 -4.54
N ARG A 240 -11.86 9.64 -3.38
CA ARG A 240 -12.49 10.97 -3.29
C ARG A 240 -11.58 12.11 -3.79
N CYS A 241 -10.36 11.78 -4.23
CA CYS A 241 -9.33 12.71 -4.67
C CYS A 241 -8.78 12.39 -6.09
N GLU A 242 -9.49 11.63 -6.93
CA GLU A 242 -9.00 11.28 -8.27
C GLU A 242 -9.19 12.36 -9.33
N GLU A 243 -10.38 12.97 -9.42
CA GLU A 243 -10.68 13.90 -10.51
C GLU A 243 -10.28 15.34 -10.20
N ASN A 244 -10.34 15.75 -8.93
CA ASN A 244 -10.02 17.11 -8.47
C ASN A 244 -9.64 17.10 -6.99
N CYS A 245 -8.41 16.69 -6.68
CA CYS A 245 -7.88 16.78 -5.32
C CYS A 245 -7.54 18.23 -4.97
N ASP A 246 -8.59 19.02 -4.72
CA ASP A 246 -8.46 20.40 -4.29
C ASP A 246 -8.48 20.49 -2.77
N TRP A 247 -7.30 20.71 -2.21
CA TRP A 247 -7.08 20.92 -0.78
C TRP A 247 -7.27 22.38 -0.34
N THR A 248 -7.71 23.27 -1.23
CA THR A 248 -7.91 24.69 -0.90
C THR A 248 -8.83 24.83 0.31
N GLY A 249 -8.36 25.62 1.30
CA GLY A 249 -9.06 25.83 2.56
C GLY A 249 -9.06 24.62 3.51
N THR A 250 -8.37 23.51 3.19
CA THR A 250 -8.16 22.40 4.12
C THR A 250 -6.79 22.53 4.78
N GLU A 251 -6.77 22.67 6.10
CA GLU A 251 -5.58 23.01 6.88
C GLU A 251 -5.45 22.14 8.13
N ILE A 252 -4.21 21.97 8.59
CA ILE A 252 -3.89 21.22 9.82
C ILE A 252 -3.26 22.19 10.82
N PRO A 253 -3.75 22.26 12.07
CA PRO A 253 -3.06 23.00 13.12
C PRO A 253 -1.67 22.41 13.31
N TRP A 254 -0.64 23.25 13.25
CA TRP A 254 0.75 22.79 13.23
C TRP A 254 1.41 23.03 14.59
N PRO A 255 2.07 22.01 15.19
CA PRO A 255 2.70 22.18 16.48
C PRO A 255 3.86 23.17 16.39
N ARG A 256 3.97 24.06 17.38
CA ARG A 256 5.16 24.91 17.53
C ARG A 256 6.34 24.05 17.99
N ALA A 257 7.43 24.08 17.23
CA ALA A 257 8.72 23.56 17.69
C ALA A 257 9.35 24.52 18.71
N ALA A 258 10.28 24.02 19.53
CA ALA A 258 11.02 24.86 20.47
C ALA A 258 11.84 25.93 19.71
N ALA A 259 12.07 27.08 20.35
CA ALA A 259 12.95 28.16 19.87
C ALA A 259 12.72 28.68 18.43
N GLY A 260 11.47 28.87 18.00
CA GLY A 260 11.20 29.59 16.75
C GLY A 260 11.64 28.85 15.48
N GLN A 261 11.83 27.53 15.56
CA GLN A 261 12.02 26.66 14.39
C GLN A 261 10.76 26.69 13.51
N ALA A 262 10.76 27.61 12.55
CA ALA A 262 9.77 27.68 11.49
C ALA A 262 10.00 26.62 10.41
N HIS A 263 11.19 26.01 10.38
CA HIS A 263 11.60 25.09 9.31
C HIS A 263 11.41 23.62 9.74
N TRP A 264 10.75 22.89 8.86
CA TRP A 264 10.49 21.47 9.01
C TRP A 264 10.99 20.74 7.77
N GLN A 265 11.56 19.55 7.97
CA GLN A 265 12.07 18.71 6.91
C GLN A 265 11.18 17.49 6.73
N ASP A 266 10.77 17.21 5.49
CA ASP A 266 10.10 15.97 5.13
C ASP A 266 11.13 14.82 5.09
N ILE A 267 10.95 13.83 5.94
CA ILE A 267 11.81 12.66 6.04
C ILE A 267 11.71 11.79 4.77
N LEU A 268 10.55 11.81 4.08
CA LEU A 268 10.30 10.95 2.93
C LEU A 268 10.84 11.56 1.63
N CYS A 269 10.44 12.77 1.28
CA CYS A 269 10.83 13.42 0.03
C CYS A 269 11.98 14.43 0.18
N GLY A 270 12.37 14.81 1.40
CA GLY A 270 13.43 15.81 1.63
C GLY A 270 13.02 17.25 1.38
N GLY A 271 11.72 17.51 1.16
CA GLY A 271 11.18 18.87 1.02
C GLY A 271 11.22 19.65 2.34
N ASN A 272 11.34 20.97 2.24
CA ASN A 272 11.29 21.85 3.41
C ASN A 272 9.92 22.54 3.49
N LEU A 273 9.40 22.65 4.70
CA LEU A 273 8.17 23.36 5.02
C LEU A 273 8.49 24.50 5.98
N GLU A 274 8.22 25.73 5.56
CA GLU A 274 8.34 26.92 6.40
C GLU A 274 6.97 27.29 6.98
N ILE A 275 6.89 27.35 8.31
CA ILE A 275 5.66 27.61 9.07
C ILE A 275 5.63 29.07 9.47
N ARG A 276 4.67 29.81 8.91
CA ARG A 276 4.47 31.25 9.19
C ARG A 276 3.26 31.56 10.07
N GLY A 277 2.48 30.54 10.45
CA GLY A 277 1.24 30.67 11.22
C GLY A 277 0.98 29.46 12.11
N GLU A 278 -0.25 29.33 12.61
CA GLU A 278 -0.64 28.23 13.50
C GLU A 278 -1.20 27.01 12.76
N ALA A 279 -1.43 27.14 11.45
CA ALA A 279 -1.94 26.08 10.60
C ALA A 279 -1.23 26.07 9.23
N VAL A 280 -1.26 24.92 8.58
CA VAL A 280 -0.65 24.69 7.27
C VAL A 280 -1.65 24.02 6.34
N GLY A 281 -1.74 24.51 5.11
CA GLY A 281 -2.56 23.90 4.08
C GLY A 281 -2.07 22.50 3.69
N VAL A 282 -3.00 21.54 3.62
CA VAL A 282 -2.72 20.12 3.31
C VAL A 282 -1.96 19.95 1.99
N LYS A 283 -2.20 20.82 1.00
CA LYS A 283 -1.49 20.82 -0.29
C LYS A 283 0.03 20.96 -0.12
N ALA A 284 0.47 21.81 0.80
CA ALA A 284 1.90 22.03 1.07
C ALA A 284 2.52 20.85 1.84
N ILE A 285 1.73 20.18 2.68
CA ILE A 285 2.18 19.05 3.51
C ILE A 285 2.32 17.79 2.66
N LEU A 286 1.28 17.39 1.93
CA LEU A 286 1.24 16.11 1.21
C LEU A 286 1.95 16.18 -0.15
N GLY A 287 1.98 17.35 -0.80
CA GLY A 287 2.55 17.50 -2.14
C GLY A 287 1.93 16.51 -3.13
N LYS A 288 2.74 15.54 -3.61
CA LYS A 288 2.32 14.45 -4.49
C LYS A 288 2.16 13.10 -3.79
N MET A 289 2.54 13.01 -2.52
CA MET A 289 2.51 11.78 -1.74
C MET A 289 1.16 11.63 -1.01
N PRO A 290 0.68 10.40 -0.78
CA PRO A 290 -0.51 10.17 0.03
C PRO A 290 -0.23 10.29 1.54
N VAL A 291 1.03 10.40 1.94
CA VAL A 291 1.49 10.54 3.31
C VAL A 291 2.76 11.39 3.35
N ALA A 292 2.91 12.20 4.39
CA ALA A 292 4.11 12.98 4.65
C ALA A 292 4.52 12.86 6.13
N VAL A 293 5.82 12.92 6.39
CA VAL A 293 6.37 12.78 7.74
C VAL A 293 7.42 13.86 7.95
N PHE A 294 7.11 14.84 8.78
CA PHE A 294 7.96 16.01 9.01
C PHE A 294 8.60 15.97 10.39
N THR A 295 9.86 16.42 10.48
CA THR A 295 10.58 16.67 11.72
C THR A 295 11.03 18.13 11.75
N PRO A 296 11.15 18.78 12.92
CA PRO A 296 11.79 20.09 13.00
C PRO A 296 13.21 20.01 12.44
N ASP A 297 13.63 21.03 11.70
CA ASP A 297 15.00 21.11 11.21
C ASP A 297 15.95 21.39 12.38
N SER A 298 16.82 20.42 12.69
CA SER A 298 17.82 20.54 13.74
C SER A 298 19.03 21.40 13.35
N GLY A 299 19.07 21.94 12.12
CA GLY A 299 20.16 22.78 11.62
C GLY A 299 21.50 22.05 11.43
N ASN A 300 21.54 20.74 11.68
CA ASN A 300 22.72 19.89 11.59
C ASN A 300 22.38 18.61 10.82
N PHE A 301 22.54 18.64 9.51
CA PHE A 301 22.77 17.46 8.69
C PHE A 301 23.92 17.79 7.72
N THR A 302 25.13 17.44 8.13
CA THR A 302 26.29 17.17 7.25
C THR A 302 26.55 15.68 7.28
#